data_AF-A0A6N2Z6T7-F1
#
_entry.id   AF-A0A6N2Z6T7-F1
#
_cell.length_a   1.000
_cell.length_b   1.000
_cell.length_c   1.000
_cell.angle_alpha   90.00
_cell.angle_beta   90.00
_cell.angle_gamma   90.00
#
_symmetry.space_group_name_H-M   'P 1'
#
loop_
_entity.id
_entity.type
_entity.pdbx_description
1 polymer ?
#
loop_
_entity_poly.entity_id
_entity_poly.type
_entity_poly.pdbx_seq_one_letter_code
_entity_poly.pdbx_strand_id
1 'polypeptide(L)'
;MEQKIITISDARLREAAAQGMDEFLQVFIDRYREVIGGELNAGNMGMLNGEQISLLAYALFREEVMNGGFIQLIHNGYGPFIFDNPFAKAMRLMGAHDFSKLVYKGKRLYDKYKEELTKDCSDEEFMALFEAYPQFDDLDDEFVEMEEEVTAALACYVDEHLELFAEVVKE
;
A
#
# COMPACT_ATOMS: atom_id res chain seq x y z
N MET A 1 7.43 -9.58 -19.40
CA MET A 1 7.81 -10.56 -18.36
C MET A 1 6.67 -11.52 -18.17
N GLU A 2 6.98 -12.74 -17.74
CA GLU A 2 5.96 -13.74 -17.42
C GLU A 2 5.51 -13.54 -15.96
N GLN A 3 4.20 -13.55 -15.75
CA GLN A 3 3.60 -13.50 -14.43
C GLN A 3 4.05 -14.73 -13.63
N LYS A 4 4.41 -14.54 -12.36
CA LYS A 4 4.85 -15.61 -11.47
C LYS A 4 3.68 -16.13 -10.64
N ILE A 5 3.67 -17.45 -10.43
CA ILE A 5 2.77 -18.06 -9.46
C ILE A 5 3.35 -17.79 -8.07
N ILE A 6 2.53 -17.20 -7.20
CA ILE A 6 2.86 -17.00 -5.80
C ILE A 6 2.38 -18.22 -5.04
N THR A 7 3.29 -18.87 -4.32
CA THR A 7 2.97 -20.02 -3.47
C THR A 7 3.28 -19.70 -2.01
N ILE A 8 2.38 -20.11 -1.11
CA ILE A 8 2.50 -19.93 0.35
C ILE A 8 2.08 -21.25 1.03
N SER A 9 2.80 -21.69 2.06
CA SER A 9 2.41 -22.91 2.78
C SER A 9 1.23 -22.67 3.72
N ASP A 10 0.31 -23.63 3.79
CA ASP A 10 -0.85 -23.61 4.69
C ASP A 10 -0.42 -23.45 6.17
N ALA A 11 0.70 -24.06 6.56
CA ALA A 11 1.26 -23.93 7.91
C ALA A 11 1.67 -22.49 8.24
N ARG A 12 2.44 -21.83 7.36
CA ARG A 12 2.87 -20.44 7.55
C ARG A 12 1.68 -19.48 7.57
N LEU A 13 0.69 -19.72 6.71
CA LEU A 13 -0.52 -18.90 6.64
C LEU A 13 -1.31 -18.95 7.96
N ARG A 14 -1.50 -20.15 8.52
CA ARG A 14 -2.20 -20.34 9.81
C ARG A 14 -1.44 -19.76 10.98
N GLU A 15 -0.12 -19.91 10.99
CA GLU A 15 0.73 -19.34 12.05
C GLU A 15 0.66 -17.81 12.05
N ALA A 16 0.66 -17.19 10.87
CA ALA A 16 0.52 -15.75 10.74
C ALA A 16 -0.89 -15.26 11.11
N ALA A 17 -1.94 -15.96 10.65
CA ALA A 17 -3.32 -15.66 11.02
C ALA A 17 -3.58 -15.72 12.54
N ALA A 18 -2.81 -16.55 13.26
CA ALA A 18 -2.90 -16.63 14.72
C ALA A 18 -2.21 -15.46 15.45
N GLN A 19 -1.34 -14.72 14.77
CA GLN A 19 -0.61 -13.57 15.34
C GLN A 19 -1.38 -12.26 15.15
N GLY A 20 -2.07 -12.11 14.02
CA GLY A 20 -2.85 -10.91 13.74
C GLY A 20 -3.14 -10.74 12.25
N MET A 21 -3.94 -9.72 11.94
CA MET A 21 -4.28 -9.37 10.56
C MET A 21 -3.07 -8.78 9.83
N ASP A 22 -2.24 -8.02 10.53
CA ASP A 22 -0.96 -7.51 10.06
C ASP A 22 -0.03 -8.64 9.61
N GLU A 23 0.25 -9.60 10.50
CA GLU A 23 1.13 -10.72 10.22
C GLU A 23 0.58 -11.58 9.08
N PHE A 24 -0.75 -11.76 9.04
CA PHE A 24 -1.41 -12.46 7.94
C PHE A 24 -1.13 -11.82 6.59
N LEU A 25 -1.36 -10.51 6.44
CA LEU A 25 -1.07 -9.78 5.19
C LEU A 25 0.43 -9.78 4.88
N GLN A 26 1.28 -9.66 5.92
CA GLN A 26 2.72 -9.60 5.77
C GLN A 26 3.30 -10.85 5.08
N VAL A 27 2.74 -12.04 5.33
CA VAL A 27 3.17 -13.27 4.64
C VAL A 27 3.05 -13.17 3.12
N PHE A 28 1.99 -12.53 2.61
CA PHE A 28 1.81 -12.31 1.18
C PHE A 28 2.79 -11.25 0.66
N ILE A 29 2.91 -10.13 1.37
CA ILE A 29 3.77 -9.00 1.01
C ILE A 29 5.24 -9.44 0.92
N ASP A 30 5.73 -10.17 1.92
CA ASP A 30 7.07 -10.75 1.92
C ASP A 30 7.28 -11.67 0.73
N ARG A 31 6.29 -12.52 0.46
CA ARG A 31 6.38 -13.46 -0.66
C ARG A 31 6.43 -12.73 -2.00
N TYR A 32 5.69 -11.63 -2.16
CA TYR A 32 5.76 -10.80 -3.37
C TYR A 32 7.15 -10.19 -3.52
N ARG A 33 7.70 -9.57 -2.46
CA ARG A 33 9.04 -8.97 -2.44
C ARG A 33 10.13 -10.00 -2.77
N GLU A 34 10.04 -11.21 -2.22
CA GLU A 34 10.93 -12.33 -2.56
C GLU A 34 10.87 -12.70 -4.05
N VAL A 35 9.66 -12.82 -4.60
CA VAL A 35 9.45 -13.25 -6.00
C VAL A 35 9.91 -12.18 -7.00
N ILE A 36 9.66 -10.91 -6.71
CA ILE A 36 10.08 -9.80 -7.58
C ILE A 36 11.54 -9.36 -7.36
N GLY A 37 12.21 -9.90 -6.34
CA GLY A 37 13.62 -9.68 -6.04
C GLY A 37 13.94 -8.34 -5.39
N GLY A 38 13.02 -7.79 -4.58
CA GLY A 38 13.17 -6.51 -3.89
C GLY A 38 11.95 -5.61 -4.03
N GLU A 39 12.19 -4.31 -4.23
CA GLU A 39 11.12 -3.32 -4.37
C GLU A 39 10.44 -3.36 -5.74
N LEU A 40 9.15 -3.03 -5.76
CA LEU A 40 8.34 -2.98 -6.97
C LEU A 40 8.81 -1.84 -7.88
N ASN A 41 9.02 -2.14 -9.15
CA ASN A 41 9.41 -1.18 -10.18
C ASN A 41 8.87 -1.61 -11.55
N ALA A 42 8.99 -0.75 -12.55
CA ALA A 42 8.50 -1.03 -13.90
C ALA A 42 9.08 -2.31 -14.52
N GLY A 43 10.29 -2.69 -14.09
CA GLY A 43 11.03 -3.85 -14.55
C GLY A 43 10.66 -5.16 -13.85
N ASN A 44 9.86 -5.17 -12.77
CA ASN A 44 9.38 -6.41 -12.12
C ASN A 44 7.85 -6.45 -11.90
N MET A 45 7.13 -5.34 -12.07
CA MET A 45 5.68 -5.25 -11.82
C MET A 45 4.86 -6.28 -12.61
N GLY A 46 5.25 -6.61 -13.84
CA GLY A 46 4.58 -7.63 -14.65
C GLY A 46 4.73 -9.08 -14.15
N MET A 47 5.44 -9.30 -13.05
CA MET A 47 5.53 -10.61 -12.39
C MET A 47 4.34 -10.86 -11.45
N LEU A 48 3.58 -9.83 -11.08
CA LEU A 48 2.43 -9.89 -10.18
C LEU A 48 1.14 -9.56 -10.93
N ASN A 49 -0.01 -10.06 -10.44
CA ASN A 49 -1.33 -9.64 -10.92
C ASN A 49 -1.78 -8.32 -10.25
N GLY A 50 -2.93 -7.79 -10.69
CA GLY A 50 -3.44 -6.52 -10.20
C GLY A 50 -3.78 -6.50 -8.71
N GLU A 51 -4.29 -7.62 -8.19
CA GLU A 51 -4.67 -7.80 -6.79
C GLU A 51 -3.42 -7.82 -5.88
N GLN A 52 -2.40 -8.58 -6.27
CA GLN A 52 -1.09 -8.66 -5.61
C GLN A 52 -0.38 -7.30 -5.63
N ILE A 53 -0.39 -6.59 -6.76
CA ILE A 53 0.15 -5.23 -6.88
C ILE A 53 -0.62 -4.28 -5.96
N SER A 54 -1.94 -4.40 -5.87
CA SER A 54 -2.76 -3.53 -5.02
C SER A 54 -2.51 -3.77 -3.54
N LEU A 55 -2.30 -5.03 -3.12
CA LEU A 55 -1.95 -5.35 -1.74
C LEU A 55 -0.54 -4.85 -1.39
N LEU A 56 0.43 -5.01 -2.30
CA LEU A 56 1.78 -4.47 -2.12
C LEU A 56 1.78 -2.93 -2.08
N ALA A 57 0.94 -2.28 -2.90
CA ALA A 57 0.75 -0.83 -2.88
C ALA A 57 0.15 -0.36 -1.56
N TYR A 58 -0.76 -1.13 -0.95
CA TYR A 58 -1.28 -0.83 0.38
C TYR A 58 -0.19 -0.91 1.45
N ALA A 59 0.63 -1.97 1.44
CA ALA A 59 1.73 -2.12 2.39
C ALA A 59 2.69 -0.92 2.34
N LEU A 60 3.07 -0.51 1.12
CA LEU A 60 3.91 0.65 0.89
C LEU A 60 3.25 1.95 1.35
N PHE A 61 1.98 2.15 0.97
CA PHE A 61 1.22 3.32 1.38
C PHE A 61 1.20 3.45 2.91
N ARG A 62 0.88 2.35 3.60
CA ARG A 62 0.81 2.30 5.06
C ARG A 62 2.17 2.61 5.68
N GLU A 63 3.24 1.98 5.19
CA GLU A 63 4.60 2.22 5.68
C GLU A 63 5.00 3.69 5.56
N GLU A 64 4.76 4.31 4.41
CA GLU A 64 5.09 5.73 4.20
C GLU A 64 4.26 6.66 5.07
N VAL A 65 2.94 6.48 5.09
CA VAL A 65 2.03 7.39 5.80
C VAL A 65 2.15 7.25 7.31
N MET A 66 2.33 6.03 7.85
CA MET A 66 2.52 5.83 9.29
C MET A 66 3.86 6.37 9.80
N ASN A 67 4.88 6.47 8.93
CA ASN A 67 6.20 6.97 9.32
C ASN A 67 6.39 8.47 9.08
N GLY A 68 5.82 9.02 8.00
CA GLY A 68 6.03 10.43 7.61
C GLY A 68 4.89 11.05 6.80
N GLY A 69 3.72 10.43 6.80
CA GLY A 69 2.52 10.99 6.19
C GLY A 69 2.51 11.01 4.66
N PHE A 70 1.46 11.62 4.11
CA PHE A 70 1.24 11.78 2.68
C PHE A 70 2.34 12.63 2.02
N ILE A 71 2.92 13.58 2.74
CA ILE A 71 4.02 14.41 2.23
C ILE A 71 5.25 13.53 1.95
N GLN A 72 5.64 12.67 2.90
CA GLN A 72 6.76 11.75 2.70
C GLN A 72 6.47 10.77 1.54
N LEU A 73 5.27 10.20 1.49
CA LEU A 73 4.85 9.31 0.41
C LEU A 73 5.02 9.97 -0.98
N ILE A 74 4.59 11.22 -1.11
CA ILE A 74 4.69 11.97 -2.37
C ILE A 74 6.15 12.31 -2.67
N HIS A 75 6.89 12.80 -1.68
CA HIS A 75 8.30 13.19 -1.82
C HIS A 75 9.19 12.02 -2.24
N ASN A 76 8.95 10.83 -1.67
CA ASN A 76 9.64 9.58 -2.01
C ASN A 76 9.27 9.04 -3.41
N GLY A 77 8.40 9.74 -4.14
CA GLY A 77 8.08 9.43 -5.54
C GLY A 77 7.01 8.36 -5.73
N TYR A 78 6.29 7.99 -4.66
CA TYR A 78 5.22 6.98 -4.74
C TYR A 78 3.88 7.55 -5.19
N GLY A 79 3.77 8.87 -5.31
CA GLY A 79 2.57 9.57 -5.78
C GLY A 79 1.97 9.01 -7.08
N PRO A 80 2.73 8.87 -8.19
CA PRO A 80 2.20 8.27 -9.42
C PRO A 80 1.69 6.84 -9.21
N PHE A 81 2.39 6.06 -8.39
CA PHE A 81 2.03 4.67 -8.17
C PHE A 81 0.70 4.54 -7.41
N ILE A 82 0.47 5.38 -6.40
CA ILE A 82 -0.74 5.37 -5.58
C ILE A 82 -1.90 6.12 -6.25
N PHE A 83 -1.65 7.28 -6.84
CA PHE A 83 -2.70 8.19 -7.29
C PHE A 83 -3.03 8.10 -8.78
N ASP A 84 -2.11 7.64 -9.64
CA ASP A 84 -2.34 7.57 -11.09
C ASP A 84 -2.72 6.16 -11.57
N ASN A 85 -2.65 5.16 -10.68
CA ASN A 85 -3.14 3.80 -10.89
C ASN A 85 -4.50 3.56 -10.21
N PRO A 86 -5.23 2.48 -10.54
CA PRO A 86 -6.52 2.17 -9.93
C PRO A 86 -6.45 1.69 -8.47
N PHE A 87 -5.46 2.10 -7.68
CA PHE A 87 -5.27 1.69 -6.28
C PHE A 87 -6.49 2.05 -5.41
N ALA A 88 -6.95 3.31 -5.44
CA ALA A 88 -8.16 3.72 -4.70
C ALA A 88 -9.39 2.87 -5.05
N LYS A 89 -9.51 2.45 -6.31
CA LYS A 89 -10.60 1.57 -6.75
C LYS A 89 -10.43 0.15 -6.20
N ALA A 90 -9.21 -0.39 -6.19
CA ALA A 90 -8.91 -1.70 -5.61
C ALA A 90 -9.27 -1.74 -4.12
N MET A 91 -8.85 -0.73 -3.34
CA MET A 91 -9.19 -0.62 -1.91
C MET A 91 -10.70 -0.67 -1.67
N ARG A 92 -11.48 0.03 -2.52
CA ARG A 92 -12.95 -0.01 -2.46
C ARG A 92 -13.52 -1.40 -2.76
N LEU A 93 -12.94 -2.12 -3.71
CA LEU A 93 -13.38 -3.48 -4.06
C LEU A 93 -13.03 -4.48 -2.95
N MET A 94 -11.94 -4.23 -2.23
CA MET A 94 -11.49 -4.99 -1.06
C MET A 94 -12.20 -4.60 0.25
N GLY A 95 -13.28 -3.80 0.18
CA GLY A 95 -14.10 -3.43 1.34
C GLY A 95 -13.65 -2.16 2.09
N ALA A 96 -12.48 -1.60 1.78
CA ALA A 96 -11.97 -0.36 2.41
C ALA A 96 -12.57 0.90 1.75
N HIS A 97 -13.88 1.09 1.92
CA HIS A 97 -14.64 2.14 1.25
C HIS A 97 -14.25 3.56 1.66
N ASP A 98 -14.04 3.81 2.96
CA ASP A 98 -13.69 5.14 3.45
C ASP A 98 -12.23 5.48 3.14
N PHE A 99 -11.34 4.50 3.24
CA PHE A 99 -9.97 4.63 2.75
C PHE A 99 -9.90 4.96 1.27
N SER A 100 -10.74 4.35 0.42
CA SER A 100 -10.83 4.74 -1.00
C SER A 100 -11.17 6.23 -1.16
N LYS A 101 -12.08 6.77 -0.35
CA LYS A 101 -12.42 8.19 -0.37
C LYS A 101 -11.24 9.04 0.08
N LEU A 102 -10.52 8.62 1.11
CA LEU A 102 -9.30 9.27 1.60
C LEU A 102 -8.23 9.34 0.50
N VAL A 103 -7.94 8.23 -0.18
CA VAL A 103 -6.99 8.21 -1.30
C VAL A 103 -7.43 9.16 -2.42
N TYR A 104 -8.74 9.26 -2.72
CA TYR A 104 -9.24 10.26 -3.68
C TYR A 104 -9.14 11.71 -3.19
N LYS A 105 -9.22 11.97 -1.87
CA LYS A 105 -8.91 13.28 -1.28
C LYS A 105 -7.42 13.58 -1.46
N GLY A 106 -6.55 12.65 -1.09
CA GLY A 106 -5.10 12.73 -1.30
C GLY A 106 -4.72 12.99 -2.75
N LYS A 107 -5.34 12.30 -3.71
CA LYS A 107 -5.13 12.53 -5.16
C LYS A 107 -5.38 13.98 -5.55
N ARG A 108 -6.43 14.64 -5.02
CA ARG A 108 -6.72 16.04 -5.38
C ARG A 108 -5.64 17.00 -4.88
N LEU A 109 -5.06 16.73 -3.71
CA LEU A 109 -3.95 17.52 -3.20
C LEU A 109 -2.65 17.21 -3.95
N TYR A 110 -2.38 15.93 -4.20
CA TYR A 110 -1.25 15.49 -5.02
C TYR A 110 -1.28 16.16 -6.40
N ASP A 111 -2.39 16.10 -7.13
CA ASP A 111 -2.47 16.73 -8.46
C ASP A 111 -2.27 18.25 -8.43
N LYS A 112 -2.54 18.90 -7.29
CA LYS A 112 -2.34 20.34 -7.10
C LYS A 112 -0.89 20.70 -6.71
N TYR A 113 -0.21 19.84 -5.93
CA TYR A 113 1.04 20.19 -5.27
C TYR A 113 2.23 19.29 -5.63
N LYS A 114 2.04 18.23 -6.41
CA LYS A 114 3.09 17.25 -6.73
C LYS A 114 4.37 17.87 -7.28
N GLU A 115 4.27 18.88 -8.14
CA GLU A 115 5.46 19.54 -8.71
C GLU A 115 6.34 20.20 -7.66
N GLU A 116 5.76 20.68 -6.55
CA GLU A 116 6.49 21.29 -5.44
C GLU A 116 6.99 20.22 -4.46
N LEU A 117 6.15 19.22 -4.14
CA LEU A 117 6.44 18.20 -3.14
C LEU A 117 7.51 17.19 -3.59
N THR A 118 7.72 17.03 -4.90
CA THR A 118 8.73 16.09 -5.44
C THR A 118 10.06 16.77 -5.80
N LYS A 119 10.27 18.03 -5.42
CA LYS A 119 11.55 18.72 -5.68
C LYS A 119 12.62 18.20 -4.73
N ASP A 120 13.84 18.05 -5.24
CA ASP A 120 15.01 17.83 -4.39
C ASP A 120 15.12 18.96 -3.37
N CYS A 121 15.23 18.61 -2.10
CA CYS A 121 15.35 19.57 -1.02
C CYS A 121 16.22 18.99 0.10
N SER A 122 16.77 19.87 0.93
CA SER A 122 17.46 19.49 2.16
C SER A 122 16.49 19.00 3.22
N ASP A 123 16.98 18.30 4.24
CA ASP A 123 16.15 17.83 5.36
C ASP A 123 15.35 18.97 6.02
N GLU A 124 15.95 20.16 6.17
CA GLU A 124 15.27 21.33 6.74
C GLU A 124 14.14 21.83 5.84
N GLU A 125 14.36 21.87 4.53
CA GLU A 125 13.33 22.24 3.55
C GLU A 125 12.22 21.19 3.48
N PHE A 126 12.56 19.90 3.61
CA PHE A 126 11.58 18.81 3.68
C PHE A 126 10.68 18.96 4.92
N MET A 127 11.26 19.23 6.09
CA MET A 127 10.48 19.48 7.30
C MET A 127 9.56 20.70 7.14
N ALA A 128 10.00 21.74 6.43
CA ALA A 128 9.17 22.91 6.16
C ALA A 128 7.95 22.62 5.26
N LEU A 129 7.95 21.51 4.50
CA LEU A 129 6.78 21.12 3.69
C LEU A 129 5.58 20.78 4.57
N PHE A 130 5.79 20.16 5.73
CA PHE A 130 4.70 19.80 6.65
C PHE A 130 3.96 21.05 7.16
N GLU A 131 4.69 22.11 7.50
CA GLU A 131 4.10 23.40 7.89
C GLU A 131 3.46 24.14 6.70
N ALA A 132 4.06 24.03 5.52
CA ALA A 132 3.58 24.73 4.33
C ALA A 132 2.30 24.13 3.73
N TYR A 133 2.04 22.84 3.97
CA TYR A 133 0.90 22.12 3.41
C TYR A 133 0.08 21.39 4.50
N PRO A 134 -0.50 22.13 5.47
CA PRO A 134 -1.19 21.54 6.63
C PRO A 134 -2.42 20.72 6.24
N GLN A 135 -2.99 20.91 5.05
CA GLN A 135 -4.09 20.07 4.56
C GLN A 135 -3.75 18.59 4.36
N PHE A 136 -2.46 18.21 4.37
CA PHE A 136 -2.06 16.80 4.38
C PHE A 136 -2.12 16.19 5.79
N ASP A 137 -1.94 17.01 6.83
CA ASP A 137 -2.08 16.60 8.25
C ASP A 137 -3.48 16.03 8.51
N ASP A 138 -4.53 16.70 8.00
CA ASP A 138 -5.90 16.20 8.05
C ASP A 138 -6.07 14.80 7.39
N LEU A 139 -5.28 14.49 6.36
CA LEU A 139 -5.32 13.19 5.69
C LEU A 139 -4.51 12.13 6.45
N ASP A 140 -3.40 12.53 7.05
CA ASP A 140 -2.56 11.69 7.88
C ASP A 140 -3.35 11.23 9.12
N ASP A 141 -3.97 12.17 9.83
CA ASP A 141 -4.84 11.90 10.97
C ASP A 141 -6.02 10.99 10.58
N GLU A 142 -6.72 11.31 9.48
CA GLU A 142 -7.85 10.49 9.02
C GLU A 142 -7.39 9.07 8.66
N PHE A 143 -6.18 8.87 8.10
CA PHE A 143 -5.64 7.53 7.87
C PHE A 143 -5.32 6.81 9.17
N VAL A 144 -4.60 7.45 10.09
CA VAL A 144 -4.19 6.86 11.37
C VAL A 144 -5.42 6.39 12.16
N GLU A 145 -6.50 7.17 12.17
CA GLU A 145 -7.75 6.80 12.85
C GLU A 145 -8.41 5.55 12.25
N MET A 146 -8.29 5.32 10.93
CA MET A 146 -8.94 4.19 10.24
C MET A 146 -8.00 3.04 9.89
N GLU A 147 -6.70 3.15 10.15
CA GLU A 147 -5.67 2.23 9.67
C GLU A 147 -5.97 0.77 10.03
N GLU A 148 -6.27 0.50 11.31
CA GLU A 148 -6.60 -0.84 11.80
C GLU A 148 -7.84 -1.42 11.09
N GLU A 149 -8.86 -0.60 10.85
CA GLU A 149 -10.10 -1.02 10.15
C GLU A 149 -9.81 -1.35 8.68
N VAL A 150 -8.90 -0.60 8.05
CA VAL A 150 -8.46 -0.84 6.67
C VAL A 150 -7.67 -2.15 6.60
N THR A 151 -6.69 -2.35 7.48
CA THR A 151 -5.90 -3.59 7.55
C THR A 151 -6.83 -4.79 7.75
N ALA A 152 -7.81 -4.69 8.66
CA ALA A 152 -8.77 -5.76 8.91
C ALA A 152 -9.65 -6.05 7.68
N ALA A 153 -10.16 -5.02 7.00
CA ALA A 153 -10.98 -5.19 5.79
C ALA A 153 -10.21 -5.91 4.67
N LEU A 154 -8.95 -5.51 4.45
CA LEU A 154 -8.08 -6.14 3.46
C LEU A 154 -7.73 -7.58 3.85
N ALA A 155 -7.42 -7.85 5.12
CA ALA A 155 -7.14 -9.20 5.59
C ALA A 155 -8.35 -10.13 5.39
N CYS A 156 -9.56 -9.69 5.76
CA CYS A 156 -10.78 -10.45 5.50
C CYS A 156 -10.99 -10.70 4.00
N TYR A 157 -10.80 -9.69 3.15
CA TYR A 157 -10.94 -9.87 1.71
C TYR A 157 -9.92 -10.87 1.14
N VAL A 158 -8.67 -10.81 1.59
CA VAL A 158 -7.61 -11.73 1.16
C VAL A 158 -7.92 -13.17 1.61
N ASP A 159 -8.39 -13.37 2.84
CA ASP A 159 -8.78 -14.69 3.35
C ASP A 159 -9.96 -15.30 2.56
N GLU A 160 -10.94 -14.47 2.19
CA GLU A 160 -12.09 -14.92 1.39
C GLU A 160 -11.76 -15.21 -0.08
N HIS A 161 -10.64 -14.68 -0.60
CA HIS A 161 -10.27 -14.76 -2.01
C HIS A 161 -8.80 -15.17 -2.20
N LEU A 162 -8.31 -16.12 -1.39
CA LEU A 162 -6.90 -16.54 -1.35
C LEU A 162 -6.32 -16.83 -2.74
N GLU A 163 -7.09 -17.41 -3.65
CA GLU A 163 -6.67 -17.77 -5.00
C GLU A 163 -6.25 -16.57 -5.88
N LEU A 164 -6.70 -15.36 -5.55
CA LEU A 164 -6.27 -14.14 -6.23
C LEU A 164 -4.89 -13.68 -5.77
N PHE A 165 -4.49 -14.08 -4.56
CA PHE A 165 -3.28 -13.60 -3.88
C PHE A 165 -2.15 -14.61 -3.87
N ALA A 166 -2.46 -15.91 -3.70
CA ALA A 166 -1.49 -17.00 -3.73
C ALA A 166 -2.14 -18.39 -3.93
N GLU A 167 -1.36 -19.34 -4.43
CA GLU A 167 -1.66 -20.76 -4.34
C GLU A 167 -1.20 -21.30 -2.97
N VAL A 168 -2.15 -21.75 -2.16
CA VAL A 168 -1.85 -22.37 -0.86
C VAL A 168 -1.44 -23.81 -1.07
N VAL A 169 -0.20 -24.13 -0.68
CA VAL A 169 0.34 -25.49 -0.78
C VAL A 169 0.31 -26.17 0.57
N LYS A 170 -0.14 -27.44 0.57
CA LYS A 170 0.03 -28.33 1.72
C LYS A 170 1.45 -28.85 1.68
N GLU A 171 2.20 -28.65 2.76
CA GLU A 171 3.45 -29.39 2.98
C GLU A 171 3.17 -30.89 3.16
#